data_AF-A0A5N3UMG3-F1
#
_entry.id   AF-A0A5N3UMG3-F1
#
_cell.length_a   1.000
_cell.length_b   1.000
_cell.length_c   1.000
_cell.angle_alpha   90.00
_cell.angle_beta   90.00
_cell.angle_gamma   90.00
#
_symmetry.space_group_name_H-M   'P 1'
#
loop_
_entity.id
_entity.type
_entity.pdbx_description
1 polymer ?
#
loop_
_entity_poly.entity_id
_entity_poly.type
_entity_poly.pdbx_seq_one_letter_code
_entity_poly.pdbx_strand_id
1 'polypeptide(L)' 'MSLYKSFYLKGFTQGIRTFLGCRLESGICRPIRCPRNMRQIGTCLGPQVKCCRRR' A
#
# COMPACT_ATOMS: atom_id res chain seq x y z
N MET A 1 3.31 0.04 -23.11
CA MET A 1 3.89 -0.07 -21.75
C MET A 1 2.84 -0.68 -20.85
N SER A 2 2.83 -2.01 -20.84
CA SER A 2 1.62 -2.84 -20.69
C SER A 2 1.87 -3.93 -19.66
N LEU A 3 2.11 -3.57 -18.40
CA LEU A 3 2.34 -4.56 -17.33
C LEU A 3 1.62 -4.27 -16.00
N TYR A 4 1.03 -3.08 -15.79
CA TYR A 4 0.29 -2.76 -14.55
C TYR A 4 -1.23 -2.90 -14.68
N LYS A 5 -1.76 -3.17 -15.87
CA LYS A 5 -3.21 -3.18 -16.15
C LYS A 5 -3.85 -4.58 -16.01
N SER A 6 -3.06 -5.66 -15.98
CA SER A 6 -3.57 -7.03 -15.89
C SER A 6 -3.81 -7.54 -14.47
N PHE A 7 -3.34 -6.83 -13.44
CA PHE A 7 -3.59 -7.18 -12.03
C PHE A 7 -4.81 -6.45 -11.43
N TYR A 8 -5.63 -5.81 -12.28
CA TYR A 8 -6.74 -4.94 -11.87
C TYR A 8 -8.10 -5.66 -11.72
N LEU A 9 -8.16 -7.00 -11.88
CA LEU A 9 -9.44 -7.70 -12.07
C LEU A 9 -9.71 -8.92 -11.16
N LYS A 10 -8.98 -9.10 -10.05
CA LYS A 10 -9.36 -10.07 -9.00
C LYS A 10 -9.08 -9.51 -7.59
N GLY A 11 -10.07 -8.84 -7.00
CA GLY A 11 -10.11 -8.63 -5.55
C GLY A 11 -9.83 -7.21 -5.04
N PHE A 12 -10.52 -6.20 -5.59
CA PHE A 12 -10.54 -4.80 -5.13
C PHE A 12 -11.27 -4.63 -3.77
N THR A 13 -10.95 -5.47 -2.78
CA THR A 13 -11.45 -5.38 -1.39
C THR A 13 -10.38 -5.78 -0.36
N GLN A 14 -9.21 -6.24 -0.77
CA GLN A 14 -8.13 -6.61 0.15
C GLN A 14 -7.11 -5.47 0.20
N GLY A 15 -7.31 -4.56 1.16
CA GLY A 15 -6.60 -3.28 1.30
C GLY A 15 -5.11 -3.33 0.96
N ILE A 16 -4.64 -2.30 0.25
CA ILE A 16 -3.28 -2.07 -0.28
C ILE A 16 -2.29 -3.12 0.23
N ARG A 17 -1.91 -4.08 -0.62
CA ARG A 17 -0.89 -5.10 -0.30
C ARG A 17 0.36 -4.99 -1.17
N THR A 18 0.42 -3.96 -1.98
CA THR A 18 1.47 -3.74 -2.97
C THR A 18 2.07 -2.35 -2.81
N PHE A 19 3.39 -2.26 -3.04
CA PHE A 19 4.11 -0.98 -3.07
C PHE A 19 3.48 0.04 -4.03
N LEU A 20 3.06 -0.43 -5.21
CA LEU A 20 2.40 0.39 -6.22
C LEU A 20 1.06 0.94 -5.71
N GLY A 21 0.20 0.12 -5.08
CA GLY A 21 -1.05 0.58 -4.50
C GLY A 21 -0.83 1.63 -3.39
N CYS A 22 0.21 1.46 -2.59
CA CYS A 22 0.56 2.42 -1.54
C CYS A 22 0.96 3.78 -2.14
N ARG A 23 1.79 3.74 -3.19
CA ARG A 23 2.26 4.94 -3.87
C ARG A 23 1.14 5.69 -4.60
N LEU A 24 0.20 4.97 -5.21
CA LEU A 24 -0.99 5.56 -5.84
C LEU A 24 -1.85 6.33 -4.83
N GLU A 25 -1.96 5.81 -3.61
CA GLU A 25 -2.69 6.44 -2.51
C GLU A 25 -1.88 7.53 -1.78
N SER A 26 -0.77 7.99 -2.37
CA SER A 26 0.18 8.94 -1.75
C SER A 26 0.68 8.49 -0.37
N GLY A 27 0.71 7.18 -0.15
CA GLY A 27 1.26 6.54 1.03
C GLY A 27 2.76 6.28 0.90
N ILE A 28 3.41 6.11 2.04
CA ILE A 28 4.79 5.67 2.17
C ILE A 28 4.85 4.27 2.78
N CYS A 29 5.75 3.44 2.28
CA CYS A 29 6.02 2.13 2.84
C CYS A 29 7.02 2.27 3.99
N ARG A 30 6.60 1.89 5.19
CA ARG A 30 7.42 1.97 6.41
C ARG A 30 7.56 0.55 7.00
N PRO A 31 8.78 0.09 7.29
CA PRO A 31 8.97 -1.15 8.02
C PRO A 31 8.48 -0.99 9.48
N ILE A 32 7.89 -2.05 10.02
CA ILE A 32 7.45 -2.19 11.42
C ILE A 32 6.20 -1.36 11.78
N ARG A 33 6.28 -0.03 11.80
CA ARG A 33 5.17 0.85 12.26
C ARG A 33 5.07 2.14 11.46
N CYS A 34 3.85 2.66 11.34
CA CYS A 34 3.62 4.01 10.85
C CYS A 34 3.99 5.05 11.91
N PRO A 35 4.60 6.18 11.52
CA PRO A 35 4.84 7.29 12.44
C PRO A 35 3.52 7.87 12.95
N ARG A 36 3.53 8.52 14.13
CA ARG A 36 2.35 8.97 14.88
C ARG A 36 1.41 9.89 14.08
N ASN A 37 1.95 10.62 13.09
CA ASN A 37 1.21 11.55 12.23
C ASN A 37 0.69 10.90 10.93
N MET A 38 0.78 9.57 10.82
CA MET A 38 0.34 8.81 9.66
C MET A 38 -0.57 7.66 10.07
N ARG A 39 -1.56 7.37 9.23
CA ARG A 39 -2.48 6.24 9.39
C ARG A 39 -2.00 5.08 8.54
N GLN A 40 -2.05 3.87 9.10
CA GLN A 40 -1.87 2.65 8.33
C GLN A 40 -3.10 2.42 7.44
N ILE A 41 -2.87 2.37 6.13
CA ILE A 41 -3.91 2.11 5.12
C ILE A 41 -3.77 0.72 4.48
N GLY A 42 -2.62 0.06 4.70
CA GLY A 42 -2.38 -1.30 4.23
C GLY A 42 -0.95 -1.75 4.49
N THR A 43 -0.40 -2.52 3.55
CA THR A 43 0.92 -3.15 3.53
C THR A 43 1.53 -3.07 2.13
N CYS A 44 2.87 -3.11 2.00
CA CYS A 44 3.51 -2.95 0.70
C CYS A 44 4.14 -4.24 0.15
N LEU A 45 4.93 -4.93 0.96
CA LEU A 45 5.70 -6.14 0.61
C LEU A 45 5.50 -7.18 1.73
N GLY A 46 4.24 -7.41 2.09
CA GLY A 46 3.87 -8.32 3.18
C GLY A 46 3.64 -7.63 4.55
N PRO A 47 3.32 -8.41 5.58
CA PRO A 47 2.78 -7.91 6.85
C PRO A 47 3.74 -7.04 7.66
N GLN A 48 5.05 -7.15 7.39
CA GLN A 48 6.11 -6.41 8.06
C GLN A 48 6.26 -4.96 7.55
N VAL A 49 5.89 -4.70 6.29
CA VAL A 49 6.00 -3.38 5.68
C VAL A 49 4.62 -2.77 5.58
N LYS A 50 4.34 -1.79 6.43
CA LYS A 50 3.06 -1.10 6.47
C LYS A 50 3.02 0.02 5.44
N CYS A 51 1.89 0.17 4.77
CA CYS A 51 1.59 1.34 3.98
C CYS A 51 0.96 2.40 4.87
N CYS A 52 1.63 3.54 4.99
CA CYS A 52 1.30 4.64 5.88
C CYS A 52 0.97 5.88 5.06
N ARG A 53 -0.18 6.48 5.26
CA ARG A 53 -0.58 7.73 4.60
C ARG A 53 -0.69 8.82 5.66
N ARG A 54 -0.26 10.05 5.35
CA ARG A 54 -0.57 11.18 6.22
C ARG A 54 -2.09 11.29 6.36
N ARG A 55 -2.56 11.60 7.57
CA ARG A 55 -3.99 11.95 7.72
C ARG A 55 -4.34 13.10 6.79
#